data_AF-A0A6G8FI81-F1
#
_entry.id   AF-A0A6G8FI81-F1
#
_cell.length_a   1.000
_cell.length_b   1.000
_cell.length_c   1.000
_cell.angle_alpha   90.00
_cell.angle_beta   90.00
_cell.angle_gamma   90.00
#
_symmetry.space_group_name_H-M   'P 1'
#
loop_
_entity.id
_entity.type
_entity.pdbx_description
1 polymer ?
#
loop_
_entity_poly.entity_id
_entity_poly.type
_entity_poly.pdbx_seq_one_letter_code
_entity_poly.pdbx_strand_id
1 'polypeptide(L)'
;MSSLLLDLSGPLQSWGNDSRFVRRETKTMPSKSGIVGLLAAALGRRRTDPVEDLVALRFGVRQDQQGKLVRDFQTEIDYHSGPNPQSKALTYRYYLADARYLAVVEAERSLLEGLAEAIQSPVFPLYLGRRACPPTGRIVRGIEEAPLEDVLQSSPWLAAEWYRQKQPRQVQLMWSRDADPGEPAHETLRDLPRSFDPRHRDYGLRGVVHGWTQVANPDGRSQFGADDSSHDVEDPRTKPTTPDHDPMAALGGEA
;
A
#
# COMPACT_ATOMS: atom_id res chain seq x y z
N MET A 1 -5.19 -20.35 16.98
CA MET A 1 -4.53 -19.67 15.84
C MET A 1 -4.54 -18.20 16.17
N SER A 2 -3.45 -17.51 15.85
CA SER A 2 -3.26 -16.10 16.17
C SER A 2 -2.97 -15.34 14.88
N SER A 3 -3.13 -14.02 14.90
CA SER A 3 -3.02 -13.16 13.72
C SER A 3 -2.05 -12.01 13.98
N LEU A 4 -1.09 -11.82 13.09
CA LEU A 4 -0.16 -10.70 13.07
C LEU A 4 -0.71 -9.59 12.19
N LEU A 5 -0.89 -8.41 12.77
CA LEU A 5 -1.43 -7.23 12.09
C LEU A 5 -0.30 -6.32 11.61
N LEU A 6 -0.33 -5.98 10.32
CA LEU A 6 0.66 -5.15 9.65
C LEU A 6 -0.02 -3.91 9.05
N ASP A 7 0.44 -2.72 9.42
CA ASP A 7 0.06 -1.44 8.82
C ASP A 7 0.97 -1.17 7.63
N LEU A 8 0.40 -1.30 6.43
CA LEU A 8 1.08 -1.02 5.17
C LEU A 8 0.66 0.35 4.69
N SER A 9 1.32 1.37 5.25
CA SER A 9 1.15 2.76 4.85
C SER A 9 2.47 3.36 4.39
N GLY A 10 2.39 4.23 3.39
CA GLY A 10 3.54 4.87 2.74
C GLY A 10 3.06 5.89 1.71
N PRO A 11 3.88 6.89 1.34
CA PRO A 11 3.48 7.88 0.34
C PRO A 11 3.20 7.24 -1.03
N LEU A 12 3.96 6.19 -1.38
CA LEU A 12 3.79 5.39 -2.58
C LEU A 12 3.91 3.91 -2.22
N GLN A 13 3.15 3.06 -2.92
CA GLN A 13 3.28 1.61 -2.86
C GLN A 13 3.19 1.01 -4.27
N SER A 14 3.69 -0.21 -4.47
CA SER A 14 3.46 -0.92 -5.73
C SER A 14 3.51 -2.44 -5.61
N TRP A 15 2.39 -3.08 -5.90
CA TRP A 15 2.18 -4.52 -5.72
C TRP A 15 1.98 -5.18 -7.09
N GLY A 16 3.06 -5.30 -7.86
CA GLY A 16 3.02 -5.86 -9.21
C GLY A 16 3.17 -7.39 -9.23
N ASN A 17 2.32 -8.07 -10.00
CA ASN A 17 2.38 -9.53 -10.20
C ASN A 17 2.81 -9.93 -11.63
N ASP A 18 2.40 -9.21 -12.68
CA ASP A 18 2.57 -9.62 -14.08
C ASP A 18 3.19 -8.57 -15.00
N SER A 19 4.20 -7.84 -14.52
CA SER A 19 4.85 -6.81 -15.32
C SER A 19 6.20 -7.27 -15.87
N ARG A 20 6.21 -7.68 -17.15
CA ARG A 20 7.44 -7.83 -17.94
C ARG A 20 7.67 -6.56 -18.77
N PHE A 21 8.95 -6.18 -18.94
CA PHE A 21 9.40 -5.10 -19.82
C PHE A 21 9.06 -3.66 -19.37
N VAL A 22 8.62 -2.83 -20.33
CA VAL A 22 8.53 -1.35 -20.31
C VAL A 22 7.39 -0.83 -19.44
N ARG A 23 6.25 -1.53 -19.42
CA ARG A 23 5.07 -1.15 -18.64
C ARG A 23 5.02 -1.99 -17.37
N ARG A 24 5.08 -1.33 -16.20
CA ARG A 24 5.03 -1.98 -14.90
C ARG A 24 3.82 -1.56 -14.10
N GLU A 25 2.81 -2.40 -14.10
CA GLU A 25 1.54 -2.21 -13.42
C GLU A 25 1.65 -2.50 -11.92
N THR A 26 0.59 -2.14 -11.20
CA THR A 26 0.39 -2.43 -9.79
C THR A 26 -1.03 -2.91 -9.59
N LYS A 27 -1.24 -3.87 -8.70
CA LYS A 27 -2.57 -4.21 -8.21
C LYS A 27 -3.07 -3.14 -7.25
N THR A 28 -4.38 -3.16 -7.00
CA THR A 28 -5.09 -2.23 -6.09
C THR A 28 -4.93 -2.59 -4.61
N MET A 29 -4.38 -3.77 -4.31
CA MET A 29 -4.09 -4.27 -2.97
C MET A 29 -2.74 -4.99 -2.93
N PRO A 30 -2.11 -5.08 -1.75
CA PRO A 30 -0.94 -5.93 -1.50
C PRO A 30 -1.12 -7.37 -1.97
N SER A 31 -0.10 -7.90 -2.66
CA SER A 31 -0.05 -9.30 -3.09
C SER A 31 0.56 -10.20 -2.02
N LYS A 32 0.20 -11.49 -2.00
CA LYS A 32 0.80 -12.45 -1.06
C LYS A 32 2.32 -12.56 -1.26
N SER A 33 2.77 -12.63 -2.51
CA SER A 33 4.20 -12.56 -2.85
C SER A 33 4.90 -11.31 -2.33
N GLY A 34 4.24 -10.16 -2.29
CA GLY A 34 4.79 -8.92 -1.74
C GLY A 34 5.03 -9.03 -0.24
N ILE A 35 4.05 -9.57 0.50
CA ILE A 35 4.16 -9.77 1.95
C ILE A 35 5.17 -10.85 2.30
N VAL A 36 5.16 -11.99 1.60
CA VAL A 36 6.17 -13.05 1.77
C VAL A 36 7.56 -12.50 1.49
N GLY A 37 7.74 -11.67 0.45
CA GLY A 37 9.02 -11.02 0.15
C GLY A 37 9.47 -10.05 1.24
N LEU A 38 8.53 -9.31 1.86
CA LEU A 38 8.80 -8.42 2.99
C LEU A 38 9.25 -9.21 4.23
N LEU A 39 8.54 -10.29 4.57
CA LEU A 39 8.89 -11.17 5.68
C LEU A 39 10.25 -11.85 5.46
N ALA A 40 10.50 -12.35 4.25
CA ALA A 40 11.78 -12.93 3.87
C ALA A 40 12.93 -11.92 4.00
N ALA A 41 12.71 -10.67 3.59
CA ALA A 41 13.69 -9.60 3.73
C ALA A 41 13.99 -9.26 5.20
N ALA A 42 12.95 -9.19 6.03
CA ALA A 42 13.08 -8.98 7.46
C ALA A 42 13.94 -10.06 8.13
N LEU A 43 13.70 -11.34 7.77
CA LEU A 43 14.44 -12.50 8.23
C LEU A 43 15.85 -12.64 7.64
N GLY A 44 16.25 -11.78 6.68
CA GLY A 44 17.58 -11.85 6.06
C GLY A 44 17.74 -12.92 4.99
N ARG A 45 16.64 -13.44 4.43
CA ARG A 45 16.68 -14.43 3.35
C ARG A 45 17.14 -13.80 2.05
N ARG A 46 18.07 -14.47 1.38
CA ARG A 46 18.51 -14.16 0.03
C ARG A 46 17.45 -14.62 -0.96
N ARG A 47 17.55 -14.12 -2.20
CA ARG A 47 16.58 -14.44 -3.27
C ARG A 47 16.55 -15.91 -3.68
N THR A 48 17.62 -16.64 -3.39
CA THR A 48 17.79 -18.07 -3.69
C THR A 48 17.34 -18.97 -2.54
N ASP A 49 17.05 -18.40 -1.38
CA ASP A 49 16.70 -19.16 -0.19
C ASP A 49 15.23 -19.63 -0.28
N PRO A 50 14.89 -20.77 0.34
CA PRO A 50 13.53 -21.29 0.37
C PRO A 50 12.56 -20.30 1.04
N VAL A 51 11.29 -20.34 0.62
CA VAL A 51 10.21 -19.47 1.13
C VAL A 51 8.92 -20.24 1.43
N GLU A 52 8.94 -21.56 1.33
CA GLU A 52 7.79 -22.46 1.42
C GLU A 52 7.07 -22.34 2.76
N ASP A 53 7.81 -22.17 3.86
CA ASP A 53 7.28 -21.96 5.20
C ASP A 53 6.54 -20.61 5.32
N LEU A 54 7.06 -19.54 4.69
CA LEU A 54 6.38 -18.24 4.64
C LEU A 54 5.16 -18.27 3.70
N VAL A 55 5.22 -19.09 2.65
CA VAL A 55 4.11 -19.29 1.71
C VAL A 55 2.94 -20.04 2.36
N ALA A 56 3.23 -20.95 3.29
CA ALA A 56 2.24 -21.73 4.03
C ALA A 56 1.39 -20.87 4.98
N LEU A 57 1.83 -19.66 5.32
CA LEU A 57 1.07 -18.72 6.15
C LEU A 57 -0.23 -18.29 5.46
N ARG A 58 -1.34 -18.23 6.20
CA ARG A 58 -2.59 -17.66 5.69
C ARG A 58 -2.47 -16.14 5.62
N PHE A 59 -2.89 -15.56 4.51
CA PHE A 59 -2.79 -14.13 4.26
C PHE A 59 -4.14 -13.50 3.96
N GLY A 60 -4.35 -12.33 4.55
CA GLY A 60 -5.51 -11.48 4.37
C GLY A 60 -5.10 -10.01 4.30
N VAL A 61 -5.91 -9.20 3.65
CA VAL A 61 -5.70 -7.76 3.56
C VAL A 61 -7.02 -7.02 3.52
N ARG A 62 -7.12 -5.92 4.27
CA ARG A 62 -8.22 -4.95 4.23
C ARG A 62 -7.74 -3.63 3.66
N GLN A 63 -8.51 -3.07 2.75
CA GLN A 63 -8.26 -1.76 2.16
C GLN A 63 -8.84 -0.67 3.08
N ASP A 64 -8.00 -0.18 3.97
CA ASP A 64 -8.39 0.86 4.93
C ASP A 64 -8.41 2.25 4.28
N GLN A 65 -7.52 2.53 3.34
CA GLN A 65 -7.52 3.78 2.60
C GLN A 65 -7.27 3.51 1.12
N GLN A 66 -8.25 3.85 0.28
CA GLN A 66 -8.09 3.70 -1.16
C GLN A 66 -7.09 4.74 -1.67
N GLY A 67 -6.00 4.25 -2.26
CA GLY A 67 -5.00 5.12 -2.88
C GLY A 67 -5.40 5.58 -4.28
N LYS A 68 -4.61 6.51 -4.81
CA LYS A 68 -4.72 6.98 -6.20
C LYS A 68 -3.66 6.33 -7.07
N LEU A 69 -4.04 5.92 -8.27
CA LEU A 69 -3.08 5.39 -9.24
C LEU A 69 -2.22 6.53 -9.80
N VAL A 70 -0.91 6.42 -9.68
CA VAL A 70 0.08 7.36 -10.22
C VAL A 70 0.92 6.66 -11.28
N ARG A 71 1.14 7.34 -12.41
CA ARG A 71 2.03 6.88 -13.47
C ARG A 71 3.34 7.67 -13.43
N ASP A 72 4.43 6.96 -13.18
CA ASP A 72 5.79 7.48 -13.22
C ASP A 72 6.43 7.17 -14.57
N PHE A 73 6.99 8.19 -15.22
CA PHE A 73 7.75 8.07 -16.46
C PHE A 73 9.23 8.02 -16.12
N GLN A 74 9.82 6.83 -16.17
CA GLN A 74 11.18 6.60 -15.72
C GLN A 74 12.12 6.30 -16.88
N THR A 75 13.15 7.12 -16.99
CA THR A 75 14.29 6.98 -17.90
C THR A 75 15.49 6.39 -17.15
N GLU A 76 16.38 5.72 -17.88
CA GLU A 76 17.63 5.17 -17.35
C GLU A 76 18.72 5.34 -18.41
N ILE A 77 19.90 5.79 -17.99
CA ILE A 77 21.07 5.99 -18.84
C ILE A 77 22.17 5.04 -18.36
N ASP A 78 22.74 4.28 -19.28
CA ASP A 78 23.84 3.36 -19.01
C ASP A 78 25.19 4.05 -19.17
N TYR A 79 25.66 4.63 -18.07
CA TYR A 79 26.97 5.27 -18.02
C TYR A 79 28.15 4.28 -18.12
N HIS A 80 27.91 2.96 -18.09
CA HIS A 80 28.97 1.95 -18.24
C HIS A 80 29.23 1.57 -19.71
N SER A 81 28.40 2.06 -20.64
CA SER A 81 28.48 1.76 -22.08
C SER A 81 29.63 2.47 -22.82
N GLY A 82 30.48 3.23 -22.11
CA GLY A 82 31.63 3.93 -22.66
C GLY A 82 31.41 5.44 -22.81
N PRO A 83 32.18 6.13 -23.67
CA PRO A 83 32.21 7.60 -23.74
C PRO A 83 30.90 8.22 -24.23
N ASN A 84 30.01 7.44 -24.85
CA ASN A 84 28.68 7.84 -25.27
C ASN A 84 27.63 7.01 -24.53
N PRO A 85 27.14 7.48 -23.37
CA PRO A 85 26.14 6.78 -22.57
C PRO A 85 24.86 6.50 -23.38
N GLN A 86 24.40 5.26 -23.37
CA GLN A 86 23.17 4.88 -24.07
C GLN A 86 21.96 4.92 -23.14
N SER A 87 20.86 5.49 -23.63
CA SER A 87 19.56 5.42 -22.96
C SER A 87 18.99 4.00 -23.05
N LYS A 88 18.50 3.48 -21.92
CA LYS A 88 17.68 2.26 -21.90
C LYS A 88 16.28 2.56 -22.43
N ALA A 89 15.51 1.50 -22.68
CA ALA A 89 14.10 1.64 -23.05
C ALA A 89 13.35 2.46 -22.00
N LEU A 90 12.53 3.41 -22.47
CA LEU A 90 11.64 4.19 -21.61
C LEU A 90 10.73 3.25 -20.82
N THR A 91 10.50 3.54 -19.54
CA THR A 91 9.61 2.71 -18.70
C THR A 91 8.49 3.53 -18.08
N TYR A 92 7.31 2.93 -17.97
CA TYR A 92 6.15 3.50 -17.30
C TYR A 92 5.82 2.64 -16.10
N ARG A 93 5.97 3.19 -14.90
CA ARG A 93 5.78 2.46 -13.64
C ARG A 93 4.59 3.01 -12.89
N TYR A 94 3.67 2.13 -12.53
CA TYR A 94 2.45 2.50 -11.82
C TYR A 94 2.63 2.25 -10.32
N TYR A 95 2.16 3.22 -9.53
CA TYR A 95 2.19 3.23 -8.08
C TYR A 95 0.81 3.57 -7.53
N LEU A 96 0.59 3.24 -6.27
CA LEU A 96 -0.55 3.68 -5.48
C LEU A 96 -0.07 4.77 -4.51
N ALA A 97 -0.58 5.98 -4.67
CA ALA A 97 -0.31 7.09 -3.77
C ALA A 97 -1.33 7.14 -2.63
N ASP A 98 -0.85 7.43 -1.42
CA ASP A 98 -1.65 7.56 -0.20
C ASP A 98 -2.55 6.35 0.11
N ALA A 99 -2.15 5.15 -0.33
CA ALA A 99 -2.86 3.93 0.03
C ALA A 99 -2.48 3.50 1.46
N ARG A 100 -3.43 2.93 2.20
CA ARG A 100 -3.18 2.25 3.47
C ARG A 100 -3.93 0.93 3.52
N TYR A 101 -3.25 -0.10 4.00
CA TYR A 101 -3.82 -1.44 4.12
C TYR A 101 -3.52 -2.00 5.50
N LEU A 102 -4.50 -2.72 6.06
CA LEU A 102 -4.24 -3.67 7.13
C LEU A 102 -3.96 -5.03 6.48
N ALA A 103 -2.71 -5.49 6.51
CA ALA A 103 -2.37 -6.86 6.16
C ALA A 103 -2.39 -7.74 7.41
N VAL A 104 -2.89 -8.95 7.27
CA VAL A 104 -3.03 -9.93 8.35
C VAL A 104 -2.38 -11.23 7.92
N VAL A 105 -1.53 -11.78 8.79
CA VAL A 105 -0.88 -13.07 8.60
C VAL A 105 -1.26 -13.96 9.78
N GLU A 106 -1.87 -15.11 9.51
CA GLU A 106 -2.30 -16.05 10.55
C GLU A 106 -1.38 -17.28 10.59
N ALA A 107 -0.96 -17.64 11.80
CA ALA A 107 -0.13 -18.80 12.09
C ALA A 107 -0.18 -19.18 13.57
N GLU A 108 0.72 -20.07 13.98
CA GLU A 108 1.02 -20.32 15.39
C GLU A 108 1.71 -19.09 16.01
N ARG A 109 1.38 -18.79 17.27
CA ARG A 109 1.77 -17.54 17.94
C ARG A 109 3.29 -17.34 18.01
N SER A 110 4.06 -18.36 18.39
CA SER A 110 5.51 -18.24 18.52
C SER A 110 6.19 -17.90 17.20
N LEU A 111 5.67 -18.44 16.08
CA LEU A 111 6.13 -18.06 14.75
C LEU A 111 5.83 -16.59 14.44
N LEU A 112 4.63 -16.11 14.77
CA LEU A 112 4.26 -14.70 14.55
C LEU A 112 5.09 -13.74 15.41
N GLU A 113 5.42 -14.11 16.65
CA GLU A 113 6.29 -13.34 17.52
C GLU A 113 7.69 -13.18 16.89
N GLY A 114 8.26 -14.27 16.36
CA GLY A 114 9.54 -14.20 15.63
C GLY A 114 9.48 -13.35 14.35
N LEU A 115 8.38 -13.43 13.59
CA LEU A 115 8.18 -12.57 12.41
C LEU A 115 8.03 -11.10 12.80
N ALA A 116 7.30 -10.81 13.88
CA ALA A 116 7.11 -9.45 14.38
C ALA A 116 8.44 -8.84 14.85
N GLU A 117 9.28 -9.61 15.55
CA GLU A 117 10.62 -9.19 15.96
C GLU A 117 11.52 -8.90 14.74
N ALA A 118 11.51 -9.80 13.75
CA ALA A 118 12.28 -9.62 12.53
C ALA A 118 11.87 -8.36 11.76
N ILE A 119 10.57 -8.02 11.70
CA ILE A 119 10.12 -6.78 11.06
C ILE A 119 10.58 -5.54 11.82
N GLN A 120 10.66 -5.61 13.15
CA GLN A 120 11.12 -4.48 13.98
C GLN A 120 12.64 -4.27 13.90
N SER A 121 13.42 -5.32 13.69
CA SER A 121 14.87 -5.26 13.50
C SER A 121 15.29 -6.01 12.23
N PRO A 122 14.95 -5.47 11.04
CA PRO A 122 15.08 -6.21 9.79
C PRO A 122 16.52 -6.29 9.32
N VAL A 123 16.92 -7.46 8.82
CA VAL A 123 18.26 -7.67 8.24
C VAL A 123 18.44 -6.89 6.94
N PHE A 124 17.40 -6.81 6.11
CA PHE A 124 17.39 -6.00 4.89
C PHE A 124 16.38 -4.85 4.97
N PRO A 125 16.64 -3.71 4.30
CA PRO A 125 15.68 -2.60 4.26
C PRO A 125 14.30 -3.03 3.73
N LEU A 126 13.26 -2.74 4.50
CA LEU A 126 11.88 -3.06 4.13
C LEU A 126 11.27 -1.96 3.25
N TYR A 127 10.47 -2.38 2.28
CA TYR A 127 9.80 -1.50 1.33
C TYR A 127 8.47 -2.07 0.87
N LEU A 128 7.53 -1.20 0.50
CA LEU A 128 6.18 -1.53 0.07
C LEU A 128 6.17 -1.84 -1.44
N GLY A 129 6.73 -3.02 -1.75
CA GLY A 129 6.82 -3.59 -3.08
C GLY A 129 8.05 -3.18 -3.88
N ARG A 130 8.26 -1.89 -4.15
CA ARG A 130 9.51 -1.39 -4.79
C ARG A 130 10.42 -0.71 -3.78
N ARG A 131 11.74 -0.80 -3.96
CA ARG A 131 12.73 -0.18 -3.05
C ARG A 131 12.57 1.33 -2.87
N ALA A 132 11.97 2.02 -3.84
CA ALA A 132 11.67 3.45 -3.77
C ALA A 132 10.42 3.79 -2.93
N CYS A 133 9.72 2.79 -2.39
CA CYS A 133 8.49 2.93 -1.62
C CYS A 133 8.76 2.57 -0.15
N PRO A 134 9.40 3.46 0.64
CA PRO A 134 9.61 3.20 2.07
C PRO A 134 8.26 3.16 2.82
N PRO A 135 8.11 2.29 3.82
CA PRO A 135 6.97 2.34 4.72
C PRO A 135 7.02 3.60 5.59
N THR A 136 5.85 4.10 5.97
CA THR A 136 5.69 5.18 6.94
C THR A 136 5.40 4.58 8.31
N GLY A 137 6.21 4.94 9.31
CA GLY A 137 5.98 4.51 10.70
C GLY A 137 6.29 3.03 10.94
N ARG A 138 5.66 2.46 11.98
CA ARG A 138 5.85 1.06 12.38
C ARG A 138 4.92 0.16 11.58
N ILE A 139 5.50 -0.86 10.94
CA ILE A 139 4.71 -1.86 10.19
C ILE A 139 3.94 -2.76 11.16
N VAL A 140 4.57 -3.29 12.21
CA VAL A 140 3.89 -4.19 13.16
C VAL A 140 2.94 -3.39 14.04
N ARG A 141 1.66 -3.79 14.05
CA ARG A 141 0.63 -3.24 14.94
C ARG A 141 0.43 -4.07 16.20
N GLY A 142 0.59 -5.39 16.09
CA GLY A 142 0.45 -6.31 17.20
C GLY A 142 0.08 -7.72 16.74
N ILE A 143 -0.07 -8.62 17.70
CA ILE A 143 -0.56 -9.97 17.50
C ILE A 143 -1.85 -10.10 18.30
N GLU A 144 -2.90 -10.61 17.66
CA GLU A 144 -4.20 -10.86 18.28
C GLU A 144 -4.46 -12.37 18.36
N GLU A 145 -5.02 -12.82 19.48
CA GLU A 145 -5.50 -14.20 19.68
C GLU A 145 -6.89 -14.37 19.05
N ALA A 146 -6.96 -14.13 17.74
CA ALA A 146 -8.17 -14.20 16.95
C ALA A 146 -7.84 -14.70 15.53
N PRO A 147 -8.78 -15.40 14.87
CA PRO A 147 -8.59 -15.84 13.51
C PRO A 147 -8.56 -14.64 12.54
N LEU A 148 -7.93 -14.85 11.39
CA LEU A 148 -7.67 -13.86 10.35
C LEU A 148 -8.94 -13.12 9.92
N GLU A 149 -10.04 -13.85 9.76
CA GLU A 149 -11.35 -13.31 9.37
C GLU A 149 -11.88 -12.30 10.38
N ASP A 150 -11.79 -12.64 11.67
CA ASP A 150 -12.28 -11.79 12.76
C ASP A 150 -11.43 -10.53 12.86
N VAL A 151 -10.11 -10.67 12.72
CA VAL A 151 -9.18 -9.54 12.71
C VAL A 151 -9.45 -8.60 11.54
N LEU A 152 -9.64 -9.11 10.32
CA LEU A 152 -10.00 -8.30 9.16
C LEU A 152 -11.32 -7.53 9.40
N GLN A 153 -12.28 -8.12 10.10
CA GLN A 153 -13.59 -7.49 10.30
C GLN A 153 -13.59 -6.47 11.45
N SER A 154 -12.90 -6.76 12.55
CA SER A 154 -13.03 -6.04 13.83
C SER A 154 -11.90 -5.05 14.12
N SER A 155 -10.74 -5.18 13.45
CA SER A 155 -9.59 -4.31 13.70
C SER A 155 -9.95 -2.82 13.48
N PRO A 156 -9.44 -1.90 14.32
CA PRO A 156 -9.66 -0.46 14.14
C PRO A 156 -9.26 0.02 12.74
N TRP A 157 -10.00 1.01 12.23
CA TRP A 157 -9.78 1.56 10.90
C TRP A 157 -8.50 2.43 10.85
N LEU A 158 -7.55 2.08 9.98
CA LEU A 158 -6.20 2.67 9.89
C LEU A 158 -6.09 3.93 9.01
N ALA A 159 -7.20 4.38 8.41
CA ALA A 159 -7.20 5.55 7.53
C ALA A 159 -6.70 6.81 8.25
N ALA A 160 -6.01 7.67 7.50
CA ALA A 160 -5.56 8.97 7.98
C ALA A 160 -6.76 9.85 8.36
N GLU A 161 -6.59 10.73 9.35
CA GLU A 161 -7.66 11.61 9.83
C GLU A 161 -8.31 12.44 8.71
N TRP A 162 -7.50 13.10 7.88
CA TRP A 162 -8.00 13.87 6.73
C TRP A 162 -8.81 13.02 5.75
N TYR A 163 -8.50 11.72 5.65
CA TYR A 163 -9.23 10.79 4.79
C TYR A 163 -10.57 10.45 5.44
N ARG A 164 -10.58 10.12 6.75
CA ARG A 164 -11.80 9.83 7.51
C ARG A 164 -12.80 11.00 7.46
N GLN A 165 -12.33 12.23 7.59
CA GLN A 165 -13.14 13.46 7.47
C GLN A 165 -13.78 13.67 6.08
N LYS A 166 -13.28 12.99 5.05
CA LYS A 166 -13.87 13.03 3.69
C LYS A 166 -14.85 11.90 3.44
N GLN A 167 -14.84 10.85 4.26
CA GLN A 167 -15.72 9.70 4.12
C GLN A 167 -17.06 9.91 4.85
N PRO A 168 -18.10 9.15 4.51
CA PRO A 168 -19.37 9.14 5.25
C PRO A 168 -19.18 8.61 6.69
N ARG A 169 -20.19 8.84 7.55
CA ARG A 169 -20.22 8.32 8.94
C ARG A 169 -20.23 6.80 9.07
N GLN A 170 -20.53 6.08 8.00
CA GLN A 170 -20.35 4.65 7.91
C GLN A 170 -19.64 4.31 6.60
N VAL A 171 -18.60 3.50 6.69
CA VAL A 171 -17.73 3.17 5.56
C VAL A 171 -17.70 1.66 5.41
N GLN A 172 -17.80 1.19 4.16
CA GLN A 172 -17.55 -0.21 3.84
C GLN A 172 -16.10 -0.37 3.40
N LEU A 173 -15.37 -1.26 4.06
CA LEU A 173 -13.99 -1.59 3.76
C LEU A 173 -13.95 -2.95 3.08
N MET A 174 -13.39 -3.00 1.87
CA MET A 174 -13.16 -4.25 1.17
C MET A 174 -12.00 -4.99 1.84
N TRP A 175 -12.17 -6.29 2.06
CA TRP A 175 -11.08 -7.18 2.44
C TRP A 175 -10.94 -8.33 1.44
N SER A 176 -9.78 -8.94 1.41
CA SER A 176 -9.45 -10.10 0.59
C SER A 176 -8.58 -11.06 1.38
N ARG A 177 -8.82 -12.37 1.26
CA ARG A 177 -7.98 -13.40 1.88
C ARG A 177 -7.78 -14.61 0.99
N ASP A 178 -6.83 -15.45 1.37
CA ASP A 178 -6.69 -16.79 0.82
C ASP A 178 -8.02 -17.56 0.89
N ALA A 179 -8.41 -18.23 -0.19
CA ALA A 179 -9.53 -19.18 -0.16
C ALA A 179 -9.15 -20.42 0.67
N ASP A 180 -10.07 -20.90 1.50
CA ASP A 180 -9.86 -22.12 2.27
C ASP A 180 -9.98 -23.38 1.38
N PRO A 181 -9.41 -24.53 1.79
CA PRO A 181 -9.53 -25.78 1.04
C PRO A 181 -11.01 -26.15 0.78
N GLY A 182 -11.39 -26.24 -0.49
CA GLY A 182 -12.76 -26.56 -0.91
C GLY A 182 -13.71 -25.35 -0.99
N GLU A 183 -13.26 -24.16 -0.60
CA GLU A 183 -14.02 -22.93 -0.75
C GLU A 183 -13.96 -22.41 -2.21
N PRO A 184 -15.08 -22.02 -2.81
CA PRO A 184 -15.08 -21.41 -4.14
C PRO A 184 -14.42 -20.02 -4.10
N ALA A 185 -13.30 -19.88 -4.79
CA ALA A 185 -12.60 -18.59 -4.92
C ALA A 185 -13.41 -17.60 -5.79
N HIS A 186 -13.43 -16.33 -5.38
CA HIS A 186 -14.00 -15.24 -6.17
C HIS A 186 -13.08 -14.83 -7.32
N GLU A 187 -11.76 -14.88 -7.09
CA GLU A 187 -10.72 -14.57 -8.08
C GLU A 187 -9.57 -15.57 -7.94
N THR A 188 -8.84 -15.81 -9.04
CA THR A 188 -7.55 -16.51 -9.02
C THR A 188 -6.42 -15.57 -9.38
N LEU A 189 -5.45 -15.41 -8.49
CA LEU A 189 -4.29 -14.53 -8.67
C LEU A 189 -3.00 -15.35 -8.86
N ARG A 190 -2.13 -14.91 -9.77
CA ARG A 190 -0.76 -15.45 -9.93
C ARG A 190 0.22 -14.69 -9.04
N ASP A 191 0.14 -14.91 -7.73
CA ASP A 191 0.99 -14.21 -6.75
C ASP A 191 1.46 -15.07 -5.58
N LEU A 192 1.35 -16.40 -5.70
CA LEU A 192 1.92 -17.36 -4.75
C LEU A 192 3.39 -17.61 -5.11
N PRO A 193 4.38 -17.09 -4.36
CA PRO A 193 5.78 -17.22 -4.77
C PRO A 193 6.25 -18.67 -4.66
N ARG A 194 6.84 -19.19 -5.73
CA ARG A 194 7.54 -20.48 -5.73
C ARG A 194 9.05 -20.29 -5.70
N SER A 195 9.54 -19.22 -6.34
CA SER A 195 10.95 -18.84 -6.32
C SER A 195 11.10 -17.34 -6.52
N PHE A 196 11.96 -16.72 -5.72
CA PHE A 196 12.42 -15.34 -5.92
C PHE A 196 13.76 -15.23 -6.64
N ASP A 197 14.37 -16.35 -7.06
CA ASP A 197 15.64 -16.35 -7.78
C ASP A 197 15.49 -15.53 -9.08
N PRO A 198 16.29 -14.47 -9.30
CA PRO A 198 16.23 -13.70 -10.53
C PRO A 198 16.38 -14.53 -11.82
N ARG A 199 17.06 -15.68 -11.76
CA ARG A 199 17.27 -16.60 -12.90
C ARG A 199 16.02 -17.42 -13.21
N HIS A 200 15.25 -17.77 -12.18
CA HIS A 200 14.10 -18.67 -12.25
C HIS A 200 12.95 -18.17 -11.38
N ARG A 201 12.56 -16.91 -11.57
CA ARG A 201 11.47 -16.29 -10.81
C ARG A 201 10.14 -16.90 -11.22
N ASP A 202 9.45 -17.53 -10.27
CA ASP A 202 8.20 -18.27 -10.54
C ASP A 202 7.11 -17.97 -9.50
N TYR A 203 5.87 -17.92 -9.99
CA TYR A 203 4.67 -17.65 -9.22
C TYR A 203 3.55 -18.63 -9.60
N GLY A 204 3.02 -19.32 -8.60
CA GLY A 204 1.83 -20.15 -8.69
C GLY A 204 0.53 -19.34 -8.62
N LEU A 205 -0.57 -20.04 -8.89
CA LEU A 205 -1.92 -19.53 -8.75
C LEU A 205 -2.41 -19.69 -7.30
N ARG A 206 -3.28 -18.77 -6.87
CA ARG A 206 -3.89 -18.72 -5.55
C ARG A 206 -5.34 -18.29 -5.67
N GLY A 207 -6.25 -19.04 -5.05
CA GLY A 207 -7.64 -18.65 -4.93
C GLY A 207 -7.80 -17.56 -3.87
N VAL A 208 -8.58 -16.52 -4.17
CA VAL A 208 -8.83 -15.39 -3.29
C VAL A 208 -10.33 -15.21 -3.13
N VAL A 209 -10.74 -14.96 -1.88
CA VAL A 209 -12.11 -14.59 -1.52
C VAL A 209 -12.11 -13.13 -1.08
N HIS A 210 -13.18 -12.44 -1.41
CA HIS A 210 -13.39 -11.03 -1.09
C HIS A 210 -14.63 -10.87 -0.23
N GLY A 211 -14.63 -9.85 0.61
CA GLY A 211 -15.82 -9.43 1.32
C GLY A 211 -15.69 -8.00 1.79
N TRP A 212 -16.65 -7.60 2.63
CA TRP A 212 -16.76 -6.25 3.13
C TRP A 212 -16.96 -6.27 4.64
N THR A 213 -16.41 -5.29 5.33
CA THR A 213 -16.76 -4.99 6.72
C THR A 213 -17.21 -3.54 6.82
N GLN A 214 -18.16 -3.28 7.71
CA GLN A 214 -18.68 -1.94 7.95
C GLN A 214 -18.01 -1.34 9.19
N VAL A 215 -17.45 -0.14 9.05
CA VAL A 215 -16.85 0.60 10.15
C VAL A 215 -17.57 1.91 10.40
N ALA A 216 -17.77 2.22 11.68
CA ALA A 216 -18.23 3.54 12.09
C ALA A 216 -17.12 4.57 11.89
N ASN A 217 -17.50 5.74 11.41
CA ASN A 217 -16.61 6.88 11.20
C ASN A 217 -17.17 8.11 11.94
N PRO A 218 -16.81 8.29 13.23
CA PRO A 218 -17.24 9.45 14.01
C PRO A 218 -16.83 10.80 13.38
N ASP A 219 -15.69 10.80 12.67
CA ASP A 219 -15.14 11.98 11.99
C ASP A 219 -15.83 12.26 10.64
N GLY A 220 -16.75 11.39 10.21
CA GLY A 220 -17.32 11.39 8.87
C GLY A 220 -18.35 12.48 8.61
N ARG A 221 -18.48 12.85 7.34
CA ARG A 221 -19.50 13.80 6.88
C ARG A 221 -20.90 13.20 7.06
N SER A 222 -21.84 13.97 7.59
CA SER A 222 -23.25 13.57 7.60
C SER A 222 -23.77 13.49 6.17
N GLN A 223 -24.48 12.41 5.81
CA GLN A 223 -25.14 12.29 4.49
C GLN A 223 -26.23 13.35 4.27
N PHE A 224 -26.64 14.05 5.33
CA PHE A 224 -27.53 15.20 5.28
C PHE A 224 -26.72 16.49 5.38
N GLY A 225 -26.27 16.97 4.23
CA GLY A 225 -26.08 18.39 3.94
C GLY A 225 -27.08 18.75 2.84
N ALA A 226 -28.37 18.85 3.22
CA ALA A 226 -29.25 19.75 2.50
C ALA A 226 -28.77 21.18 2.85
N ASP A 227 -28.60 22.00 1.82
CA ASP A 227 -28.21 23.40 1.87
C ASP A 227 -26.85 23.72 2.50
N ASP A 228 -25.81 23.52 1.69
CA ASP A 228 -24.71 24.50 1.67
C ASP A 228 -24.56 25.08 0.26
N SER A 229 -25.67 25.58 -0.27
CA SER A 229 -25.66 26.65 -1.28
C SER A 229 -25.50 28.00 -0.56
N SER A 230 -24.45 28.13 0.23
CA SER A 230 -23.80 29.42 0.47
C SER A 230 -22.52 29.48 -0.36
N HIS A 231 -22.65 29.16 -1.66
CA HIS A 231 -21.80 29.86 -2.61
C HIS A 231 -22.33 31.28 -2.62
N ASP A 232 -21.66 32.16 -1.88
CA ASP A 232 -21.49 33.53 -2.33
C ASP A 232 -21.00 33.43 -3.78
N VAL A 233 -21.94 33.57 -4.72
CA VAL A 233 -21.62 33.80 -6.11
C VAL A 233 -21.01 35.20 -6.11
N GLU A 234 -19.70 35.29 -5.92
CA GLU A 234 -18.96 36.46 -6.37
C GLU A 234 -19.28 36.62 -7.85
N ASP A 235 -19.97 37.72 -8.16
CA ASP A 235 -20.30 38.13 -9.51
C ASP A 235 -19.01 38.07 -10.35
N PRO A 236 -18.95 37.31 -11.46
CA PRO A 236 -17.77 37.25 -12.31
C PRO A 236 -17.42 38.61 -12.98
N ARG A 237 -18.16 39.69 -12.68
CA ARG A 237 -17.86 41.07 -13.06
C ARG A 237 -17.18 41.92 -11.97
N THR A 238 -17.03 41.43 -10.74
CA THR A 238 -16.14 42.09 -9.77
C THR A 238 -14.70 41.73 -10.09
N LYS A 239 -13.95 42.69 -10.65
CA LYS A 239 -12.50 42.56 -10.81
C LYS A 239 -11.89 42.18 -9.45
N PRO A 240 -11.03 41.16 -9.36
CA PRO A 240 -10.18 41.04 -8.20
C PRO A 240 -9.31 42.29 -8.14
N THR A 241 -9.42 43.05 -7.05
CA THR A 241 -8.42 44.06 -6.70
C THR A 241 -7.14 43.30 -6.39
N THR A 242 -6.24 43.24 -7.37
CA THR A 242 -4.87 42.80 -7.15
C THR A 242 -4.31 43.66 -6.02
N PRO A 243 -3.86 43.08 -4.89
CA PRO A 243 -2.96 43.83 -4.02
C PRO A 243 -1.67 44.04 -4.83
N ASP A 244 -1.23 45.29 -4.93
CA ASP A 244 0.07 45.65 -5.47
C ASP A 244 1.13 44.91 -4.65
N HIS A 245 1.62 43.79 -5.19
CA HIS A 245 2.86 43.19 -4.73
C HIS A 245 3.98 44.08 -5.27
N ASP A 246 4.29 45.16 -4.54
CA ASP A 246 5.53 45.89 -4.72
C ASP A 246 6.67 45.12 -4.00
N PRO A 247 7.57 44.46 -4.75
CA PRO A 247 8.68 43.71 -4.17
C PRO A 247 9.77 44.62 -3.54
N MET A 248 9.65 45.95 -3.64
CA MET A 248 10.61 46.91 -3.10
C MET A 248 10.16 47.56 -1.79
N ALA A 249 8.93 47.32 -1.32
CA ALA A 249 8.42 47.86 -0.05
C ALA A 249 9.19 47.35 1.20
N ALA A 250 10.02 46.33 1.06
CA ALA A 250 10.90 45.80 2.12
C ALA A 250 12.23 46.57 2.28
N LEU A 251 12.50 47.59 1.45
CA LEU A 251 13.70 48.42 1.53
C LEU A 251 13.33 49.85 1.92
N GLY A 252 12.89 50.02 3.16
CA GLY A 252 12.85 51.34 3.80
C GLY A 252 14.27 51.88 3.94
N GLY A 253 14.57 52.98 3.24
CA GLY A 253 15.83 53.70 3.35
C GLY A 253 15.59 55.19 3.15
N GLU A 254 15.80 55.94 4.23
CA GLU A 254 15.72 57.40 4.33
C GLU A 254 16.63 58.12 3.32
N ALA A 255 16.10 59.18 2.71
CA ALA A 255 16.79 60.44 2.42
C ALA A 255 15.75 61.54 2.13
#